data_AF-A0A7J6PGM1-F1
#
_entry.id   AF-A0A7J6PGM1-F1
#
_cell.length_a   1.000
_cell.length_b   1.000
_cell.length_c   1.000
_cell.angle_alpha   90.00
_cell.angle_beta   90.00
_cell.angle_gamma   90.00
#
_symmetry.space_group_name_H-M   'P 1'
#
loop_
_entity.id
_entity.type
_entity.pdbx_description
1 polymer ?
#
loop_
_entity_poly.entity_id
_entity_poly.type
_entity_poly.pdbx_seq_one_letter_code
_entity_poly.pdbx_strand_id
1 'polypeptide(L)'
;ATAPPSNTIVSIKSGDTDVDVRQLPQMLRNAGHVPDREISSFLGTARITTLQYVHSQVVEISSPTIDSDALCNFITSAAHKLPLQSECAVDVEGRTFGQLDSDLHVNDPDARYQNYLKWMGMGKVWQLALPHVTKKVKIAVLDSGIDWTDPDFAPLKGTLRTKGGRLIDGGWNFVTNSPILTNVCTHGTNVCKILAAKGNNSVG
;
A
#
# COMPACT_ATOMS: atom_id res chain seq x y z
N ALA A 1 -12.52 26.70 -13.89
CA ALA A 1 -11.34 25.98 -13.38
C ALA A 1 -11.66 24.50 -13.43
N THR A 2 -10.90 23.71 -14.18
CA THR A 2 -11.01 22.25 -14.15
C THR A 2 -10.50 21.76 -12.79
N ALA A 3 -11.30 20.97 -12.08
CA ALA A 3 -10.86 20.31 -10.86
C ALA A 3 -9.57 19.51 -11.16
N PRO A 4 -8.59 19.47 -10.23
CA PRO A 4 -7.42 18.63 -10.42
C PRO A 4 -7.86 17.17 -10.63
N PRO A 5 -7.15 16.40 -11.48
CA PRO A 5 -7.44 14.98 -11.65
C PRO A 5 -7.40 14.29 -10.28
N SER A 6 -8.44 13.51 -9.97
CA SER A 6 -8.48 12.69 -8.77
C SER A 6 -8.04 11.27 -9.13
N ASN A 7 -7.32 10.60 -8.24
CA ASN A 7 -6.94 9.21 -8.43
C ASN A 7 -7.84 8.31 -7.58
N THR A 8 -8.17 7.13 -8.11
CA THR A 8 -8.86 6.09 -7.35
C THR A 8 -8.01 4.83 -7.37
N ILE A 9 -7.71 4.30 -6.19
CA ILE A 9 -7.01 3.01 -6.07
C ILE A 9 -8.05 1.91 -5.97
N VAL A 10 -7.85 0.88 -6.79
CA VAL A 10 -8.75 -0.25 -6.88
C VAL A 10 -7.94 -1.55 -6.84
N SER A 11 -8.37 -2.48 -6.00
CA SER A 11 -7.90 -3.86 -6.04
C SER A 11 -9.12 -4.75 -6.27
N ILE A 12 -9.08 -5.62 -7.27
CA ILE A 12 -10.19 -6.50 -7.62
C ILE A 12 -9.61 -7.88 -7.86
N LYS A 13 -10.18 -8.90 -7.21
CA LYS A 13 -9.72 -10.28 -7.32
C LYS A 13 -10.84 -11.26 -7.63
N SER A 14 -10.53 -12.23 -8.47
CA SER A 14 -11.30 -13.45 -8.69
C SER A 14 -10.46 -14.62 -8.18
N GLY A 15 -10.78 -15.11 -6.99
CA GLY A 15 -9.88 -16.00 -6.25
C GLY A 15 -8.53 -15.32 -6.03
N ASP A 16 -7.45 -15.93 -6.52
CA ASP A 16 -6.09 -15.40 -6.41
C ASP A 16 -5.65 -14.54 -7.61
N THR A 17 -6.52 -14.35 -8.60
CA THR A 17 -6.18 -13.62 -9.84
C THR A 17 -6.65 -12.18 -9.77
N ASP A 18 -5.74 -11.24 -10.07
CA ASP A 18 -6.06 -9.82 -10.20
C ASP A 18 -6.92 -9.57 -11.44
N VAL A 19 -7.99 -8.80 -11.29
CA VAL A 19 -8.93 -8.43 -12.36
C VAL A 19 -8.67 -6.99 -12.78
N ASP A 20 -8.39 -6.76 -14.07
CA ASP A 20 -8.31 -5.41 -14.62
C ASP A 20 -9.69 -4.74 -14.52
N VAL A 21 -9.74 -3.54 -13.92
CA VAL A 21 -10.99 -2.80 -13.72
C VAL A 21 -11.74 -2.53 -15.03
N ARG A 22 -11.03 -2.43 -16.16
CA ARG A 22 -11.60 -2.28 -17.50
C ARG A 22 -12.44 -3.48 -17.94
N GLN A 23 -12.23 -4.65 -17.34
CA GLN A 23 -12.96 -5.87 -17.69
C GLN A 23 -14.33 -5.95 -17.01
N LEU A 24 -14.56 -5.22 -15.90
CA LEU A 24 -15.81 -5.28 -15.14
C LEU A 24 -17.06 -5.05 -15.99
N PRO A 25 -17.14 -4.05 -16.89
CA PRO A 25 -18.30 -3.89 -17.75
C PRO A 25 -18.61 -5.12 -18.60
N GLN A 26 -17.60 -5.77 -19.18
CA GLN A 26 -17.80 -6.94 -20.02
C GLN A 26 -18.17 -8.17 -19.18
N MET A 27 -17.53 -8.34 -18.01
CA MET A 27 -17.88 -9.42 -17.07
C MET A 27 -19.34 -9.31 -16.62
N LEU A 28 -19.81 -8.09 -16.29
CA LEU A 28 -21.22 -7.84 -15.97
C LEU A 28 -22.15 -8.23 -17.11
N ARG A 29 -21.84 -7.84 -18.35
CA ARG A 29 -22.63 -8.22 -19.53
C ARG A 29 -22.69 -9.74 -19.69
N ASN A 30 -21.56 -10.43 -19.54
CA ASN A 30 -21.49 -11.89 -19.64
C ASN A 30 -22.32 -12.58 -18.55
N ALA A 31 -22.45 -11.97 -17.38
CA ALA A 31 -23.30 -12.43 -16.29
C ALA A 31 -24.79 -12.01 -16.41
N GLY A 32 -25.20 -11.38 -17.51
CA GLY A 32 -26.58 -10.94 -17.73
C GLY A 32 -26.95 -9.64 -17.01
N HIS A 33 -25.98 -8.87 -16.52
CA HIS A 33 -26.19 -7.57 -15.90
C HIS A 33 -25.91 -6.43 -16.89
N VAL A 34 -26.67 -5.34 -16.76
CA VAL A 34 -26.43 -4.10 -17.53
C VAL A 34 -25.46 -3.22 -16.74
N PRO A 35 -24.22 -2.99 -17.22
CA PRO A 35 -23.29 -2.08 -16.56
C PRO A 35 -23.68 -0.62 -16.79
N ASP A 36 -23.28 0.26 -15.88
CA ASP A 36 -23.44 1.71 -16.04
C ASP A 36 -22.74 2.18 -17.33
N ARG A 37 -23.47 2.88 -18.21
CA ARG A 37 -22.98 3.25 -19.54
C ARG A 37 -21.88 4.30 -19.49
N GLU A 38 -22.00 5.28 -18.59
CA GLU A 38 -21.03 6.37 -18.48
C GLU A 38 -19.72 5.84 -17.90
N ILE A 39 -19.80 5.06 -16.82
CA ILE A 39 -18.61 4.44 -16.20
C ILE A 39 -17.96 3.43 -17.14
N SER A 40 -18.75 2.63 -17.88
CA SER A 40 -18.19 1.71 -18.90
C SER A 40 -17.43 2.46 -19.99
N SER A 41 -17.97 3.59 -20.46
CA SER A 41 -17.33 4.42 -21.48
C SER A 41 -16.04 5.05 -20.95
N PHE A 42 -16.07 5.54 -19.71
CA PHE A 42 -14.91 6.11 -19.04
C PHE A 42 -13.81 5.09 -18.84
N LEU A 43 -14.11 3.90 -18.30
CA LEU A 43 -13.10 2.85 -18.11
C LEU A 43 -12.44 2.40 -19.42
N GLY A 44 -13.15 2.50 -20.54
CA GLY A 44 -12.60 2.22 -21.87
C GLY A 44 -11.51 3.18 -22.34
N THR A 45 -11.47 4.40 -21.80
CA THR A 45 -10.50 5.45 -22.19
C THR A 45 -9.63 5.94 -21.02
N ALA A 46 -9.94 5.53 -19.79
CA ALA A 46 -9.23 5.96 -18.58
C ALA A 46 -7.75 5.56 -18.62
N ARG A 47 -6.90 6.47 -18.15
CA ARG A 47 -5.50 6.17 -17.88
C ARG A 47 -5.44 5.36 -16.59
N ILE A 48 -5.04 4.10 -16.70
CA ILE A 48 -4.93 3.18 -15.57
C ILE A 48 -3.49 2.69 -15.47
N THR A 49 -2.93 2.86 -14.28
CA THR A 49 -1.64 2.31 -13.89
C THR A 49 -1.85 1.02 -13.11
N THR A 50 -1.21 -0.08 -13.51
CA THR A 50 -1.17 -1.31 -12.72
C THR A 50 0.05 -1.32 -11.80
N LEU A 51 -0.18 -1.61 -10.52
CA LEU A 51 0.84 -1.79 -9.48
C LEU A 51 0.94 -3.28 -9.16
N GLN A 52 1.66 -4.03 -10.00
CA GLN A 52 1.65 -5.49 -10.03
C GLN A 52 1.98 -6.14 -8.67
N TYR A 53 3.04 -5.68 -8.00
CA TYR A 53 3.52 -6.29 -6.75
C TYR A 53 2.66 -5.99 -5.52
N VAL A 54 1.73 -5.03 -5.63
CA VAL A 54 0.76 -4.71 -4.58
C VAL A 54 -0.67 -4.98 -5.03
N HIS A 55 -0.86 -5.74 -6.12
CA HIS A 55 -2.16 -6.25 -6.58
C HIS A 55 -3.25 -5.16 -6.69
N SER A 56 -2.85 -3.97 -7.16
CA SER A 56 -3.68 -2.78 -7.19
C SER A 56 -3.56 -2.05 -8.52
N GLN A 57 -4.55 -1.23 -8.83
CA GLN A 57 -4.60 -0.37 -10.01
C GLN A 57 -4.96 1.05 -9.57
N VAL A 58 -4.40 2.03 -10.24
CA VAL A 58 -4.69 3.45 -10.03
C VAL A 58 -5.41 3.96 -11.27
N VAL A 59 -6.66 4.35 -11.09
CA VAL A 59 -7.51 4.92 -12.13
C VAL A 59 -7.44 6.43 -12.01
N GLU A 60 -6.90 7.10 -13.03
CA GLU A 60 -6.93 8.55 -13.08
C GLU A 60 -8.29 9.02 -13.58
N ILE A 61 -8.98 9.79 -12.76
CA ILE A 61 -10.26 10.39 -13.06
C ILE A 61 -10.02 11.74 -13.72
N SER A 62 -10.21 11.75 -15.04
CA SER A 62 -10.18 12.95 -15.90
C SER A 62 -11.57 13.35 -16.40
N SER A 63 -12.63 12.69 -15.91
CA SER A 63 -14.02 12.97 -16.30
C SER A 63 -14.63 14.09 -15.43
N PRO A 64 -15.41 15.02 -16.02
CA PRO A 64 -16.17 15.98 -15.24
C PRO A 64 -17.43 15.40 -14.57
N THR A 65 -17.87 14.20 -14.98
CA THR A 65 -19.13 13.59 -14.50
C THR A 65 -18.94 12.38 -13.59
N ILE A 66 -17.74 11.80 -13.57
CA ILE A 66 -17.43 10.63 -12.74
C ILE A 66 -16.43 11.08 -11.70
N ASP A 67 -16.76 10.86 -10.43
CA ASP A 67 -15.84 11.03 -9.30
C ASP A 67 -15.43 9.67 -8.73
N SER A 68 -14.53 9.70 -7.73
CA SER A 68 -14.02 8.47 -7.12
C SER A 68 -15.10 7.68 -6.40
N ASP A 69 -16.11 8.36 -5.82
CA ASP A 69 -17.21 7.71 -5.13
C ASP A 69 -18.12 6.95 -6.10
N ALA A 70 -18.47 7.57 -7.23
CA ALA A 70 -19.21 6.93 -8.31
C ALA A 70 -18.48 5.68 -8.83
N LEU A 71 -17.16 5.79 -9.05
CA LEU A 71 -16.33 4.66 -9.48
C LEU A 71 -16.27 3.55 -8.41
N CYS A 72 -16.03 3.88 -7.14
CA CYS A 72 -15.98 2.91 -6.05
C CYS A 72 -17.33 2.20 -5.83
N ASN A 73 -18.44 2.94 -5.96
CA ASN A 73 -19.79 2.37 -5.87
C ASN A 73 -20.05 1.39 -7.02
N PHE A 74 -19.65 1.75 -8.24
CA PHE A 74 -19.74 0.84 -9.39
C PHE A 74 -18.93 -0.43 -9.16
N ILE A 75 -17.68 -0.32 -8.73
CA ILE A 75 -16.79 -1.46 -8.49
C ILE A 75 -17.36 -2.38 -7.40
N THR A 76 -17.81 -1.81 -6.28
CA THR A 76 -18.39 -2.57 -5.16
C THR A 76 -19.66 -3.31 -5.60
N SER A 77 -20.53 -2.63 -6.36
CA SER A 77 -21.75 -3.23 -6.92
C SER A 77 -21.43 -4.34 -7.93
N ALA A 78 -20.43 -4.13 -8.79
CA ALA A 78 -19.99 -5.11 -9.76
C ALA A 78 -19.37 -6.34 -9.09
N ALA A 79 -18.53 -6.15 -8.08
CA ALA A 79 -17.88 -7.21 -7.33
C ALA A 79 -18.89 -8.12 -6.62
N HIS A 80 -19.92 -7.53 -6.00
CA HIS A 80 -21.02 -8.28 -5.39
C HIS A 80 -21.79 -9.15 -6.40
N LYS A 81 -21.97 -8.67 -7.64
CA LYS A 81 -22.66 -9.40 -8.72
C LYS A 81 -21.79 -10.48 -9.38
N LEU A 82 -20.47 -10.30 -9.38
CA LEU A 82 -19.50 -11.13 -10.10
C LEU A 82 -18.68 -12.07 -9.19
N PRO A 83 -19.23 -12.45 -8.03
CA PRO A 83 -18.51 -12.98 -6.86
C PRO A 83 -17.02 -12.59 -6.73
N LEU A 84 -16.69 -11.30 -6.88
CA LEU A 84 -15.31 -10.80 -6.75
C LEU A 84 -15.05 -10.25 -5.36
N GLN A 85 -13.78 -10.25 -4.97
CA GLN A 85 -13.30 -9.43 -3.86
C GLN A 85 -12.87 -8.07 -4.41
N SER A 86 -13.24 -6.98 -3.74
CA SER A 86 -12.82 -5.64 -4.16
C SER A 86 -12.51 -4.73 -2.98
N GLU A 87 -11.46 -3.93 -3.13
CA GLU A 87 -11.17 -2.77 -2.30
C GLU A 87 -11.07 -1.53 -3.18
N CYS A 88 -11.61 -0.41 -2.73
CA CYS A 88 -11.58 0.86 -3.45
C CYS A 88 -11.34 2.02 -2.48
N ALA A 89 -10.42 2.91 -2.83
CA ALA A 89 -10.06 4.07 -2.01
C ALA A 89 -9.91 5.34 -2.87
N VAL A 90 -10.49 6.43 -2.36
CA VAL A 90 -10.45 7.77 -2.95
C VAL A 90 -9.13 8.46 -2.62
N ASP A 91 -8.57 9.25 -3.55
CA ASP A 91 -7.49 10.19 -3.26
C ASP A 91 -8.05 11.41 -2.52
N VAL A 92 -7.80 11.47 -1.20
CA VAL A 92 -8.25 12.58 -0.35
C VAL A 92 -7.25 13.75 -0.35
N GLU A 93 -6.02 13.54 -0.85
CA GLU A 93 -4.96 14.55 -0.81
C GLU A 93 -4.59 15.14 -2.17
N GLY A 94 -4.96 14.50 -3.29
CA GLY A 94 -4.82 15.04 -4.65
C GLY A 94 -3.39 15.43 -5.03
N ARG A 95 -2.38 14.97 -4.26
CA ARG A 95 -0.99 15.34 -4.49
C ARG A 95 -0.41 14.44 -5.56
N THR A 96 -0.50 14.88 -6.81
CA THR A 96 0.39 14.38 -7.85
C THR A 96 1.82 14.73 -7.47
N PHE A 97 2.58 13.73 -7.00
CA PHE A 97 4.03 13.81 -7.00
C PHE A 97 4.49 14.00 -8.46
N GLY A 98 5.49 14.86 -8.68
CA GLY A 98 6.03 15.17 -10.00
C GLY A 98 6.52 13.93 -10.74
N GLN A 99 6.89 14.12 -12.02
CA GLN A 99 7.36 13.09 -12.97
C GLN A 99 7.80 11.77 -12.33
N LEU A 100 7.06 10.71 -12.65
CA LEU A 100 7.37 9.34 -12.25
C LEU A 100 8.74 8.93 -12.83
N ASP A 101 9.81 9.11 -12.05
CA ASP A 101 11.16 8.62 -12.37
C ASP A 101 11.38 7.21 -11.76
N SER A 102 12.34 6.49 -12.33
CA SER A 102 12.90 5.19 -11.97
C SER A 102 13.64 5.13 -10.62
N ASP A 103 13.75 6.25 -9.90
CA ASP A 103 14.29 6.27 -8.56
C ASP A 103 13.21 5.96 -7.50
N LEU A 104 13.63 5.78 -6.26
CA LEU A 104 12.71 5.46 -5.17
C LEU A 104 12.01 6.70 -4.59
N HIS A 105 12.36 7.91 -5.07
CA HIS A 105 11.89 9.19 -4.55
C HIS A 105 12.06 9.33 -3.04
N VAL A 106 13.18 8.82 -2.51
CA VAL A 106 13.55 8.94 -1.10
C VAL A 106 14.90 9.63 -0.93
N ASN A 107 15.10 10.29 0.21
CA ASN A 107 16.34 11.01 0.53
C ASN A 107 17.39 10.15 1.28
N ASP A 108 17.12 8.87 1.49
CA ASP A 108 17.98 7.95 2.21
C ASP A 108 19.19 7.53 1.33
N PRO A 109 20.44 7.80 1.74
CA PRO A 109 21.63 7.58 0.92
C PRO A 109 21.83 6.14 0.42
N ASP A 110 21.48 5.12 1.21
CA ASP A 110 21.68 3.71 0.84
C ASP A 110 20.49 3.12 0.09
N ALA A 111 19.39 3.86 -0.10
CA ALA A 111 18.26 3.44 -0.93
C ALA A 111 18.69 3.08 -2.36
N ARG A 112 19.79 3.68 -2.86
CA ARG A 112 20.37 3.36 -4.17
C ARG A 112 20.79 1.90 -4.32
N TYR A 113 21.12 1.21 -3.21
CA TYR A 113 21.55 -0.18 -3.17
C TYR A 113 20.39 -1.17 -3.07
N GLN A 114 19.17 -0.69 -2.80
CA GLN A 114 17.98 -1.52 -2.58
C GLN A 114 17.27 -1.84 -3.91
N ASN A 115 17.96 -2.55 -4.81
CA ASN A 115 17.47 -2.86 -6.16
C ASN A 115 16.14 -3.64 -6.17
N TYR A 116 15.85 -4.40 -5.12
CA TYR A 116 14.56 -5.10 -4.96
C TYR A 116 13.38 -4.12 -4.91
N LEU A 117 13.52 -2.96 -4.26
CA LEU A 117 12.48 -1.94 -4.22
C LEU A 117 12.23 -1.33 -5.61
N LYS A 118 13.29 -1.13 -6.39
CA LYS A 118 13.19 -0.64 -7.77
C LYS A 118 12.51 -1.68 -8.66
N TRP A 119 12.89 -2.95 -8.53
CA TRP A 119 12.28 -4.06 -9.28
C TRP A 119 10.77 -4.19 -8.97
N MET A 120 10.38 -4.00 -7.71
CA MET A 120 8.98 -3.97 -7.30
C MET A 120 8.22 -2.68 -7.67
N GLY A 121 8.92 -1.67 -8.21
CA GLY A 121 8.33 -0.39 -8.55
C GLY A 121 7.88 0.42 -7.33
N MET A 122 8.53 0.24 -6.17
CA MET A 122 8.07 0.80 -4.90
C MET A 122 8.03 2.32 -4.85
N GLY A 123 8.90 3.03 -5.57
CA GLY A 123 8.81 4.49 -5.68
C GLY A 123 7.44 4.94 -6.19
N LYS A 124 6.94 4.27 -7.23
CA LYS A 124 5.60 4.50 -7.79
C LYS A 124 4.49 4.08 -6.84
N VAL A 125 4.64 2.94 -6.15
CA VAL A 125 3.69 2.48 -5.15
C VAL A 125 3.58 3.49 -4.00
N TRP A 126 4.69 4.00 -3.47
CA TRP A 126 4.64 4.98 -2.38
C TRP A 126 4.03 6.30 -2.82
N GLN A 127 4.34 6.80 -4.01
CA GLN A 127 3.72 8.03 -4.51
C GLN A 127 2.22 7.89 -4.74
N LEU A 128 1.79 6.75 -5.31
CA LEU A 128 0.40 6.59 -5.71
C LEU A 128 -0.48 5.98 -4.62
N ALA A 129 0.04 5.10 -3.77
CA ALA A 129 -0.75 4.35 -2.79
C ALA A 129 -0.60 4.81 -1.35
N LEU A 130 0.57 5.33 -0.94
CA LEU A 130 0.80 5.74 0.44
C LEU A 130 -0.19 6.81 0.95
N PRO A 131 -0.60 7.83 0.15
CA PRO A 131 -1.61 8.81 0.59
C PRO A 131 -2.96 8.20 0.99
N HIS A 132 -3.24 6.96 0.56
CA HIS A 132 -4.50 6.27 0.79
C HIS A 132 -4.41 5.24 1.93
N VAL A 133 -3.23 5.01 2.50
CA VAL A 133 -3.04 4.03 3.58
C VAL A 133 -3.60 4.60 4.89
N THR A 134 -4.79 4.13 5.28
CA THR A 134 -5.48 4.57 6.51
C THR A 134 -5.18 3.70 7.74
N LYS A 135 -4.56 2.53 7.54
CA LYS A 135 -4.31 1.55 8.60
C LYS A 135 -2.81 1.28 8.75
N LYS A 136 -2.34 1.27 10.00
CA LYS A 136 -1.00 0.77 10.35
C LYS A 136 -1.08 -0.73 10.61
N VAL A 137 -0.25 -1.50 9.92
CA VAL A 137 -0.08 -2.94 10.17
C VAL A 137 0.95 -3.14 11.28
N LYS A 138 0.65 -4.03 12.23
CA LYS A 138 1.61 -4.45 13.26
C LYS A 138 2.15 -5.83 12.86
N ILE A 139 3.47 -5.92 12.75
CA ILE A 139 4.17 -7.16 12.39
C ILE A 139 4.99 -7.59 13.59
N ALA A 140 4.86 -8.86 14.00
CA ALA A 140 5.72 -9.47 15.01
C ALA A 140 6.83 -10.25 14.31
N VAL A 141 8.07 -10.02 14.70
CA VAL A 141 9.26 -10.68 14.14
C VAL A 141 9.86 -11.62 15.19
N LEU A 142 9.97 -12.90 14.86
CA LEU A 142 10.55 -13.92 15.73
C LEU A 142 11.98 -14.19 15.25
N ASP A 143 12.96 -13.54 15.89
CA ASP A 143 14.36 -13.58 15.46
C ASP A 143 15.31 -13.36 16.67
N SER A 144 16.56 -12.95 16.44
CA SER A 144 17.59 -12.72 17.45
C SER A 144 17.35 -11.52 18.36
N GLY A 145 16.35 -10.70 18.06
CA GLY A 145 16.06 -9.44 18.75
C GLY A 145 16.00 -8.26 17.77
N ILE A 146 15.95 -7.06 18.32
CA ILE A 146 15.98 -5.81 17.56
C ILE A 146 16.78 -4.77 18.35
N ASP A 147 17.61 -4.01 17.65
CA ASP A 147 18.26 -2.84 18.20
C ASP A 147 17.37 -1.60 18.01
N TRP A 148 16.69 -1.19 19.08
CA TRP A 148 15.87 0.02 19.09
C TRP A 148 16.68 1.33 19.10
N THR A 149 18.01 1.27 19.22
CA THR A 149 18.88 2.45 19.15
C THR A 149 19.26 2.81 17.71
N ASP A 150 19.00 1.91 16.76
CA ASP A 150 19.22 2.17 15.34
C ASP A 150 18.36 3.36 14.87
N PRO A 151 18.97 4.38 14.24
CA PRO A 151 18.26 5.60 13.86
C PRO A 151 17.13 5.39 12.84
N ASP A 152 17.15 4.32 12.04
CA ASP A 152 16.05 3.97 11.14
C ASP A 152 14.87 3.28 11.85
N PHE A 153 15.07 2.79 13.08
CA PHE A 153 14.06 2.09 13.87
C PHE A 153 13.60 2.82 15.12
N ALA A 154 14.46 3.63 15.72
CA ALA A 154 14.16 4.37 16.94
C ALA A 154 12.84 5.16 16.85
N PRO A 155 12.49 5.81 15.72
CA PRO A 155 11.21 6.51 15.56
C PRO A 155 9.97 5.59 15.52
N LEU A 156 10.17 4.30 15.27
CA LEU A 156 9.13 3.29 15.08
C LEU A 156 8.93 2.40 16.31
N LYS A 157 9.73 2.62 17.36
CA LYS A 157 9.68 1.89 18.61
C LYS A 157 8.27 1.93 19.21
N GLY A 158 7.60 0.79 19.22
CA GLY A 158 6.30 0.61 19.85
C GLY A 158 6.43 0.19 21.31
N THR A 159 5.36 0.38 22.08
CA THR A 159 5.23 -0.21 23.42
C THR A 159 4.14 -1.28 23.44
N LEU A 160 4.39 -2.36 24.17
CA LEU A 160 3.41 -3.41 24.45
C LEU A 160 3.09 -3.42 25.95
N ARG A 161 1.84 -3.74 26.28
CA ARG A 161 1.43 -3.95 27.67
C ARG A 161 1.46 -5.43 28.00
N THR A 162 2.24 -5.79 29.02
CA THR A 162 2.27 -7.15 29.57
C THR A 162 1.00 -7.49 30.33
N LYS A 163 0.75 -8.78 30.59
CA LYS A 163 -0.38 -9.25 31.43
C LYS A 163 -0.40 -8.61 32.82
N GLY A 164 0.78 -8.29 33.39
CA GLY A 164 0.92 -7.59 34.67
C GLY A 164 0.78 -6.07 34.60
N GLY A 165 0.38 -5.51 33.45
CA GLY A 165 0.18 -4.07 33.26
C GLY A 165 1.43 -3.24 32.96
N ARG A 166 2.64 -3.82 33.08
CA ARG A 166 3.90 -3.15 32.74
C ARG A 166 4.01 -2.91 31.23
N LEU A 167 4.38 -1.69 30.85
CA LEU A 167 4.75 -1.35 29.47
C LEU A 167 6.19 -1.80 29.18
N ILE A 168 6.40 -2.38 28.00
CA ILE A 168 7.69 -2.89 27.54
C ILE A 168 7.95 -2.44 26.10
N ASP A 169 9.21 -2.46 25.70
CA ASP A 169 9.70 -1.98 24.41
C ASP A 169 9.42 -2.98 23.28
N GLY A 170 8.17 -3.04 22.86
CA GLY A 170 7.77 -3.62 21.56
C GLY A 170 7.81 -5.15 21.45
N GLY A 171 8.34 -5.88 22.43
CA GLY A 171 8.48 -7.34 22.32
C GLY A 171 8.98 -8.04 23.58
N TRP A 172 9.28 -9.33 23.45
CA TRP A 172 9.76 -10.18 24.55
C TRP A 172 10.94 -11.07 24.11
N ASN A 173 11.94 -11.20 24.96
CA ASN A 173 13.06 -12.13 24.78
C ASN A 173 12.80 -13.40 25.58
N PHE A 174 12.46 -14.49 24.88
CA PHE A 174 12.17 -15.78 25.50
C PHE A 174 13.41 -16.53 25.98
N VAL A 175 14.60 -16.22 25.45
CA VAL A 175 15.86 -16.86 25.87
C VAL A 175 16.26 -16.42 27.28
N THR A 176 16.11 -15.12 27.56
CA THR A 176 16.45 -14.53 28.87
C THR A 176 15.23 -14.28 29.76
N ASN A 177 14.03 -14.59 29.26
CA ASN A 177 12.75 -14.30 29.90
C ASN A 177 12.62 -12.83 30.35
N SER A 178 12.95 -11.89 29.46
CA SER A 178 13.03 -10.46 29.78
C SER A 178 12.49 -9.57 28.66
N PRO A 179 12.17 -8.29 28.93
CA PRO A 179 11.78 -7.33 27.89
C PRO A 179 12.98 -6.72 27.14
N ILE A 180 14.21 -7.17 27.42
CA ILE A 180 15.42 -6.63 26.78
C ILE A 180 15.63 -7.35 25.45
N LEU A 181 15.47 -6.61 24.35
CA LEU A 181 15.50 -7.14 22.99
C LEU A 181 16.82 -6.95 22.25
N THR A 182 17.64 -5.99 22.67
CA THR A 182 18.93 -5.74 22.02
C THR A 182 19.85 -6.94 22.24
N ASN A 183 20.42 -7.43 21.15
CA ASN A 183 21.33 -8.57 21.12
C ASN A 183 22.53 -8.25 20.22
N VAL A 184 23.66 -8.88 20.49
CA VAL A 184 24.88 -8.78 19.65
C VAL A 184 24.63 -9.34 18.24
N CYS A 185 23.73 -10.32 18.10
CA CYS A 185 23.33 -10.83 16.79
C CYS A 185 22.38 -9.85 16.08
N THR A 186 22.86 -9.28 14.98
CA THR A 186 22.15 -8.24 14.19
C THR A 186 21.15 -8.78 13.18
N HIS A 187 20.98 -10.11 13.07
CA HIS A 187 20.08 -10.73 12.09
C HIS A 187 18.65 -10.20 12.20
N GLY A 188 18.07 -10.20 13.41
CA GLY A 188 16.72 -9.69 13.63
C GLY A 188 16.57 -8.19 13.35
N THR A 189 17.57 -7.37 13.68
CA THR A 189 17.59 -5.94 13.30
C THR A 189 17.56 -5.77 11.78
N ASN A 190 18.34 -6.56 11.03
CA ASN A 190 18.39 -6.52 9.56
C ASN A 190 17.08 -7.00 8.92
N VAL A 191 16.46 -8.05 9.47
CA VAL A 191 15.13 -8.51 9.02
C VAL A 191 14.08 -7.41 9.24
N CYS A 192 14.10 -6.76 10.42
CA CYS A 192 13.22 -5.63 10.70
C CYS A 192 13.45 -4.47 9.72
N LYS A 193 14.71 -4.15 9.38
CA LYS A 193 15.09 -3.13 8.38
C LYS A 193 14.40 -3.31 7.03
N ILE A 194 14.36 -4.54 6.53
CA ILE A 194 13.68 -4.86 5.27
C ILE A 194 12.17 -4.57 5.36
N LEU A 195 11.55 -4.81 6.52
CA LEU A 195 10.10 -4.66 6.70
C LEU A 195 9.66 -3.21 6.91
N ALA A 196 10.42 -2.45 7.70
CA ALA A 196 9.92 -1.22 8.27
C ALA A 196 10.99 -0.17 8.57
N ALA A 197 12.15 -0.14 7.90
CA ALA A 197 13.07 0.98 8.08
C ALA A 197 12.36 2.32 7.80
N LYS A 198 12.65 3.33 8.62
CA LYS A 198 12.06 4.65 8.45
C LYS A 198 12.63 5.31 7.20
N GLY A 199 11.88 5.26 6.10
CA GLY A 199 12.24 6.01 4.90
C GLY A 199 12.06 7.53 5.06
N ASN A 200 12.73 8.27 4.19
CA ASN A 200 12.77 9.72 4.13
C ASN A 200 13.28 10.38 5.43
N ASN A 201 14.30 9.80 6.07
CA ASN A 201 14.92 10.36 7.28
C ASN A 201 16.37 10.83 7.07
N SER A 202 16.90 10.74 5.85
CA SER A 202 18.28 11.07 5.48
C SER A 202 19.36 10.25 6.20
N VAL A 203 19.00 9.16 6.85
CA VAL A 203 19.93 8.28 7.55
C VAL A 203 20.20 7.03 6.73
N GLY A 204 19.11 6.40 6.28
CA GLY A 204 19.07 5.07 5.68
C GLY A 204 20.13 4.82 4.63
#